data_AF-A0A6J5USI8-F1
#
_entry.id   AF-A0A6J5USI8-F1
#
_cell.length_a   1.000
_cell.length_b   1.000
_cell.length_c   1.000
_cell.angle_alpha   90.00
_cell.angle_beta   90.00
_cell.angle_gamma   90.00
#
_symmetry.space_group_name_H-M   'P 1'
#
loop_
_entity.id
_entity.type
_entity.pdbx_description
1 polymer ?
#
loop_
_entity_poly.entity_id
_entity_poly.type
_entity_poly.pdbx_seq_one_letter_code
_entity_poly.pdbx_strand_id
1 'polypeptide(L)'
;MAELEVTAEEDAEFNRQGKPAINKLKKLPLLTEVLSKKQLQQEFLDHGVLTLLKNWLEPLPDGSLPNINIRAAILKILTDFPIDLEQYDRREQLKKSGLGKVIMFLSKSDEETTSNRKLAKELVDKWSRPIFNKSTRFEDMRNIDDDRVPFRRPPVKKPVNNGTGMESRDGDLDLDEFSRERKSGQSSSRQHASRPEATPMDFVVRPQSKIDPDEIRARAKQAIQDQRRMKMNRKLQQLKAPKKKQLQATKLSVEGRGMVKYL
;
A
#
# COMPACT_ATOMS: atom_id res chain seq x y z
N MET A 1 17.96 -8.53 -25.94
CA MET A 1 17.11 -7.36 -25.62
C MET A 1 16.51 -6.74 -26.88
N ALA A 2 17.31 -6.44 -27.92
CA ALA A 2 16.81 -5.89 -29.20
C ALA A 2 15.62 -6.67 -29.80
N GLU A 3 15.68 -8.00 -29.86
CA GLU A 3 14.57 -8.82 -30.38
C GLU A 3 13.25 -8.61 -29.61
N LEU A 4 13.32 -8.44 -28.28
CA LEU A 4 12.13 -8.24 -27.43
C LEU A 4 11.58 -6.81 -27.55
N GLU A 5 12.42 -5.85 -27.90
CA GLU A 5 12.03 -4.46 -28.18
C GLU A 5 11.29 -4.37 -29.52
N VAL A 6 11.86 -4.98 -30.57
CA VAL A 6 11.21 -5.11 -31.88
C VAL A 6 9.86 -5.81 -31.74
N THR A 7 9.78 -6.87 -30.93
CA THR A 7 8.52 -7.59 -30.65
C THR A 7 7.43 -6.65 -30.09
N ALA A 8 7.79 -5.70 -29.23
CA ALA A 8 6.84 -4.76 -28.66
C ALA A 8 6.34 -3.73 -29.70
N GLU A 9 7.26 -3.21 -30.53
CA GLU A 9 6.96 -2.27 -31.61
C GLU A 9 6.08 -2.91 -32.68
N GLU A 10 6.38 -4.14 -33.10
CA GLU A 10 5.60 -4.91 -34.08
C GLU A 10 4.15 -5.10 -33.61
N ASP A 11 3.96 -5.48 -32.35
CA ASP A 11 2.61 -5.63 -31.79
C ASP A 11 1.86 -4.28 -31.76
N ALA A 12 2.56 -3.17 -31.46
CA ALA A 12 1.95 -1.84 -31.49
C ALA A 12 1.56 -1.45 -32.93
N GLU A 13 2.36 -1.82 -33.92
CA GLU A 13 2.06 -1.57 -35.33
C GLU A 13 0.92 -2.46 -35.84
N PHE A 14 0.88 -3.74 -35.46
CA PHE A 14 -0.27 -4.60 -35.76
C PHE A 14 -1.55 -4.08 -35.13
N ASN A 15 -1.50 -3.57 -33.89
CA ASN A 15 -2.65 -2.94 -33.26
C ASN A 15 -3.11 -1.68 -34.03
N ARG A 16 -2.19 -0.81 -34.47
CA ARG A 16 -2.51 0.35 -35.33
C ARG A 16 -3.18 -0.05 -36.63
N GLN A 17 -2.81 -1.20 -37.19
CA GLN A 17 -3.39 -1.76 -38.42
C GLN A 17 -4.67 -2.58 -38.19
N GLY A 18 -5.15 -2.72 -36.94
CA GLY A 18 -6.29 -3.56 -36.59
C GLY A 18 -6.04 -5.07 -36.76
N LYS A 19 -4.78 -5.50 -36.79
CA LYS A 19 -4.36 -6.89 -36.89
C LYS A 19 -4.10 -7.49 -35.50
N PRO A 20 -4.29 -8.82 -35.30
CA PRO A 20 -3.98 -9.47 -34.04
C PRO A 20 -2.48 -9.35 -33.67
N ALA A 21 -2.22 -8.71 -32.53
CA ALA A 21 -0.88 -8.51 -31.95
C ALA A 21 -0.58 -9.61 -30.92
N ILE A 22 0.05 -10.70 -31.36
CA ILE A 22 0.30 -11.90 -30.53
C ILE A 22 1.80 -12.15 -30.26
N ASN A 23 2.69 -11.28 -30.75
CA ASN A 23 4.13 -11.53 -30.69
C ASN A 23 4.66 -11.43 -29.27
N LYS A 24 4.22 -10.44 -28.47
CA LYS A 24 4.58 -10.36 -27.04
C LYS A 24 4.13 -11.61 -26.28
N LEU A 25 2.94 -12.13 -26.56
CA LEU A 25 2.43 -13.33 -25.90
C LEU A 25 3.28 -14.56 -26.23
N LYS A 26 3.69 -14.72 -27.50
CA LYS A 26 4.58 -15.81 -27.94
C LYS A 26 5.97 -15.73 -27.31
N LYS A 27 6.51 -14.52 -27.14
CA LYS A 27 7.86 -14.29 -26.58
C LYS A 27 7.88 -14.19 -25.05
N LEU A 28 6.72 -14.17 -24.39
CA LEU A 28 6.61 -14.07 -22.93
C LEU A 28 7.37 -15.18 -22.16
N PRO A 29 7.36 -16.46 -22.58
CA PRO A 29 8.14 -17.50 -21.91
C PRO A 29 9.64 -17.23 -21.97
N LEU A 30 10.14 -16.83 -23.15
CA LEU A 30 11.54 -16.46 -23.35
C LEU A 30 11.94 -15.26 -22.49
N LEU A 31 11.11 -14.21 -22.46
CA LEU A 31 11.32 -13.03 -21.60
C LEU A 31 11.46 -13.46 -20.13
N THR A 32 10.53 -14.29 -19.66
CA THR A 32 10.49 -14.75 -18.27
C THR A 32 11.71 -15.59 -17.92
N GLU A 33 12.08 -16.55 -18.79
CA GLU A 33 13.25 -17.39 -18.60
C GLU A 33 14.54 -16.55 -18.51
N VAL A 34 14.74 -15.65 -19.47
CA VAL A 34 15.96 -14.83 -19.56
C VAL A 34 16.06 -13.92 -18.33
N LEU A 35 14.99 -13.22 -17.96
CA LEU A 35 14.99 -12.28 -16.84
C LEU A 35 15.01 -12.96 -15.46
N SER A 36 14.67 -14.25 -15.38
CA SER A 36 14.79 -15.03 -14.14
C SER A 36 16.25 -15.36 -13.76
N LYS A 37 17.21 -15.22 -14.69
CA LYS A 37 18.62 -15.55 -14.47
C LYS A 37 19.28 -14.48 -13.58
N LYS A 38 19.31 -14.73 -12.27
CA LYS A 38 19.88 -13.82 -11.24
C LYS A 38 21.25 -13.26 -11.59
N GLN A 39 22.13 -14.09 -12.15
CA GLN A 39 23.50 -13.70 -12.49
C GLN A 39 23.57 -12.62 -13.58
N LEU A 40 22.52 -12.47 -14.39
CA LEU A 40 22.42 -11.50 -15.48
C LEU A 40 21.53 -10.30 -15.14
N GLN A 41 20.86 -10.28 -13.98
CA GLN A 41 19.90 -9.22 -13.65
C GLN A 41 20.54 -7.84 -13.56
N GLN A 42 21.76 -7.76 -13.01
CA GLN A 42 22.51 -6.52 -12.95
C GLN A 42 22.82 -5.99 -14.36
N GLU A 43 23.31 -6.86 -15.23
CA GLU A 43 23.61 -6.56 -16.63
C GLU A 43 22.36 -6.07 -17.38
N PHE A 44 21.21 -6.72 -17.18
CA PHE A 44 19.95 -6.28 -17.79
C PHE A 44 19.54 -4.88 -17.32
N LEU A 45 19.72 -4.56 -16.05
CA LEU A 45 19.44 -3.22 -15.54
C LEU A 45 20.35 -2.16 -16.17
N ASP A 46 21.64 -2.48 -16.33
CA ASP A 46 22.63 -1.59 -16.95
C ASP A 46 22.34 -1.34 -18.43
N HIS A 47 21.75 -2.33 -19.11
CA HIS A 47 21.34 -2.26 -20.51
C HIS A 47 19.88 -1.86 -20.73
N GLY A 48 19.23 -1.22 -19.76
CA GLY A 48 17.94 -0.55 -19.99
C GLY A 48 16.72 -1.46 -20.05
N VAL A 49 16.77 -2.64 -19.41
CA VAL A 49 15.62 -3.56 -19.32
C VAL A 49 14.35 -2.90 -18.77
N LEU A 50 14.48 -1.87 -17.92
CA LEU A 50 13.33 -1.16 -17.38
C LEU A 50 12.51 -0.44 -18.47
N THR A 51 13.18 0.08 -19.50
CA THR A 51 12.52 0.70 -20.67
C THR A 51 11.81 -0.35 -21.50
N LEU A 52 12.45 -1.51 -21.71
CA LEU A 52 11.82 -2.65 -22.38
C LEU A 52 10.54 -3.08 -21.65
N LEU A 53 10.61 -3.28 -20.33
CA LEU A 53 9.45 -3.68 -19.53
C LEU A 53 8.36 -2.59 -19.50
N LYS A 54 8.74 -1.31 -19.56
CA LYS A 54 7.80 -0.20 -19.73
C LYS A 54 7.04 -0.35 -21.05
N ASN A 55 7.72 -0.59 -22.17
CA ASN A 55 7.09 -0.71 -23.49
C ASN A 55 6.17 -1.93 -23.59
N TRP A 56 6.46 -3.00 -22.85
CA TRP A 56 5.60 -4.19 -22.79
C TRP A 56 4.33 -3.99 -21.95
N LEU A 57 4.33 -3.03 -21.01
CA LEU A 57 3.21 -2.74 -20.11
C LEU A 57 2.40 -1.49 -20.51
N GLU A 58 2.94 -0.64 -21.37
CA GLU A 58 2.26 0.54 -21.84
C GLU A 58 0.95 0.16 -22.56
N PRO A 59 -0.14 0.94 -22.37
CA PRO A 59 -1.35 0.76 -23.16
C PRO A 59 -1.05 0.74 -24.65
N LEU A 60 -1.76 -0.12 -25.37
CA LEU A 60 -1.68 -0.21 -26.82
C LEU A 60 -2.19 1.09 -27.48
N PRO A 61 -1.88 1.33 -28.76
CA PRO A 61 -2.34 2.52 -29.48
C PRO A 61 -3.86 2.74 -29.49
N ASP A 62 -4.65 1.66 -29.36
CA ASP A 62 -6.10 1.70 -29.18
C ASP A 62 -6.57 2.06 -27.75
N GLY A 63 -5.64 2.26 -26.82
CA GLY A 63 -5.89 2.54 -25.40
C GLY A 63 -6.08 1.30 -24.53
N SER A 64 -6.15 0.10 -25.12
CA SER A 64 -6.36 -1.14 -24.38
C SER A 64 -5.11 -1.57 -23.62
N LEU A 65 -5.31 -2.23 -22.48
CA LEU A 65 -4.19 -2.79 -21.73
C LEU A 65 -3.61 -4.03 -22.45
N PRO A 66 -2.28 -4.24 -22.40
CA PRO A 66 -1.67 -5.48 -22.86
C PRO A 66 -2.29 -6.71 -22.19
N ASN A 67 -2.17 -7.89 -22.82
CA ASN A 67 -2.77 -9.12 -22.30
C ASN A 67 -2.46 -9.36 -20.81
N ILE A 68 -3.47 -9.77 -20.05
CA ILE A 68 -3.38 -10.02 -18.60
C ILE A 68 -2.18 -10.90 -18.19
N ASN A 69 -1.84 -11.92 -18.98
CA ASN A 69 -0.72 -12.82 -18.69
C ASN A 69 0.62 -12.09 -18.79
N ILE A 70 0.76 -11.19 -19.76
CA ILE A 70 1.94 -10.32 -19.91
C ILE A 70 2.05 -9.41 -18.68
N ARG A 71 0.95 -8.76 -18.30
CA ARG A 71 0.93 -7.84 -17.15
C ARG A 71 1.31 -8.57 -15.85
N ALA A 72 0.69 -9.72 -15.59
CA ALA A 72 0.96 -10.52 -14.40
C ALA A 72 2.42 -11.01 -14.34
N ALA A 73 2.96 -11.52 -15.45
CA ALA A 73 4.33 -12.00 -15.51
C ALA A 73 5.35 -10.88 -15.28
N ILE A 74 5.17 -9.72 -15.93
CA ILE A 74 6.09 -8.59 -15.78
C ILE A 74 6.03 -8.00 -14.37
N LEU A 75 4.83 -7.84 -13.79
CA LEU A 75 4.70 -7.37 -12.40
C LEU A 75 5.42 -8.30 -11.41
N LYS A 76 5.36 -9.61 -11.64
CA LYS A 76 6.11 -10.59 -10.86
C LYS A 76 7.62 -10.44 -11.04
N ILE A 77 8.10 -10.35 -12.29
CA ILE A 77 9.52 -10.12 -12.60
C ILE A 77 10.03 -8.84 -11.89
N LEU A 78 9.28 -7.75 -11.97
CA LEU A 78 9.65 -6.47 -11.33
C LEU A 78 9.67 -6.54 -9.80
N THR A 79 8.86 -7.42 -9.21
CA THR A 79 8.85 -7.67 -7.77
C THR A 79 10.12 -8.40 -7.33
N ASP A 80 10.55 -9.38 -8.12
CA ASP A 80 11.72 -10.22 -7.85
C ASP A 80 13.06 -9.55 -8.21
N PHE A 81 13.05 -8.52 -9.07
CA PHE A 81 14.25 -7.84 -9.53
C PHE A 81 14.95 -7.04 -8.40
N PRO A 82 16.28 -7.12 -8.28
CA PRO A 82 17.07 -6.43 -7.25
C PRO A 82 17.29 -4.94 -7.60
N ILE A 83 16.22 -4.16 -7.68
CA ILE A 83 16.29 -2.70 -7.92
C ILE A 83 16.53 -2.00 -6.57
N ASP A 84 17.80 -1.76 -6.25
CA ASP A 84 18.22 -0.99 -5.08
C ASP A 84 18.15 0.51 -5.37
N LEU A 85 17.13 1.19 -4.85
CA LEU A 85 16.88 2.62 -5.09
C LEU A 85 17.62 3.55 -4.11
N GLU A 86 18.37 3.00 -3.16
CA GLU A 86 19.36 3.78 -2.39
C GLU A 86 20.54 4.20 -3.29
N GLN A 87 20.83 3.39 -4.31
CA GLN A 87 21.82 3.73 -5.33
C GLN A 87 21.27 4.81 -6.27
N TYR A 88 22.03 5.89 -6.44
CA TYR A 88 21.65 7.02 -7.28
C TYR A 88 21.41 6.60 -8.75
N ASP A 89 22.31 5.79 -9.31
CA ASP A 89 22.22 5.38 -10.73
C ASP A 89 20.96 4.57 -11.01
N ARG A 90 20.61 3.63 -10.12
CA ARG A 90 19.38 2.83 -10.22
C ARG A 90 18.13 3.69 -10.12
N ARG A 91 18.14 4.68 -9.23
CA ARG A 91 17.05 5.65 -9.10
C ARG A 91 16.87 6.48 -10.36
N GLU A 92 17.95 6.96 -10.96
CA GLU A 92 17.90 7.72 -12.20
C GLU A 92 17.48 6.85 -13.40
N GLN A 93 17.91 5.60 -13.50
CA GLN A 93 17.44 4.65 -14.52
C GLN A 93 15.94 4.40 -14.43
N LEU A 94 15.39 4.24 -13.21
CA LEU A 94 13.96 4.07 -13.02
C LEU A 94 13.17 5.33 -13.44
N LYS A 95 13.69 6.53 -13.13
CA LYS A 95 13.08 7.79 -13.56
C LYS A 95 13.13 7.96 -15.08
N LYS A 96 14.29 7.71 -15.70
CA LYS A 96 14.51 7.85 -17.14
C LYS A 96 13.69 6.87 -17.96
N SER A 97 13.54 5.62 -17.51
CA SER A 97 12.72 4.62 -18.22
C SER A 97 11.22 4.93 -18.22
N GLY A 98 10.74 5.76 -17.29
CA GLY A 98 9.33 6.10 -17.15
C GLY A 98 8.45 4.94 -16.63
N LEU A 99 9.04 3.79 -16.31
CA LEU A 99 8.33 2.59 -15.86
C LEU A 99 7.45 2.86 -14.64
N GLY A 100 7.93 3.65 -13.68
CA GLY A 100 7.17 3.99 -12.47
C GLY A 100 5.83 4.67 -12.76
N LYS A 101 5.70 5.42 -13.86
CA LYS A 101 4.43 6.05 -14.27
C LYS A 101 3.43 5.00 -14.78
N VAL A 102 3.90 4.03 -15.57
CA VAL A 102 3.06 2.94 -16.08
C VAL A 102 2.58 2.04 -14.94
N ILE A 103 3.46 1.68 -13.99
CA ILE A 103 3.05 0.89 -12.82
C ILE A 103 2.06 1.67 -11.94
N MET A 104 2.25 2.98 -11.77
CA MET A 104 1.28 3.84 -11.08
C MET A 104 -0.08 3.82 -11.77
N PHE A 105 -0.11 3.88 -13.10
CA PHE A 105 -1.35 3.80 -13.87
C PHE A 105 -2.05 2.44 -13.68
N LEU A 106 -1.32 1.33 -13.80
CA LEU A 106 -1.87 -0.02 -13.56
C LEU A 106 -2.41 -0.19 -12.13
N SER A 107 -1.77 0.44 -11.13
CA SER A 107 -2.22 0.38 -9.74
C SER A 107 -3.58 1.05 -9.50
N LYS A 108 -3.99 1.96 -10.39
CA LYS A 108 -5.24 2.73 -10.33
C LYS A 108 -6.28 2.31 -11.38
N SER A 109 -5.93 1.43 -12.31
CA SER A 109 -6.82 1.02 -13.39
C SER A 109 -7.88 0.04 -12.89
N ASP A 110 -9.14 0.32 -13.25
CA ASP A 110 -10.28 -0.56 -12.96
C ASP A 110 -10.28 -1.80 -13.86
N GLU A 111 -9.67 -1.72 -15.05
CA GLU A 111 -9.52 -2.82 -16.02
C GLU A 111 -8.45 -3.85 -15.62
N GLU A 112 -7.68 -3.56 -14.56
CA GLU A 112 -6.67 -4.47 -14.03
C GLU A 112 -7.27 -5.47 -13.04
N THR A 113 -6.61 -6.61 -12.82
CA THR A 113 -7.05 -7.55 -11.79
C THR A 113 -6.69 -7.08 -10.39
N THR A 114 -7.46 -7.52 -9.38
CA THR A 114 -7.18 -7.18 -7.97
C THR A 114 -5.80 -7.65 -7.51
N SER A 115 -5.34 -8.82 -7.96
CA SER A 115 -4.00 -9.32 -7.66
C SER A 115 -2.91 -8.46 -8.30
N ASN A 116 -3.04 -8.12 -9.58
CA ASN A 116 -2.08 -7.27 -10.28
C ASN A 116 -2.05 -5.84 -9.72
N ARG A 117 -3.21 -5.25 -9.41
CA ARG A 117 -3.29 -3.94 -8.73
C ARG A 117 -2.54 -3.94 -7.41
N LYS A 118 -2.68 -5.00 -6.62
CA LYS A 118 -1.97 -5.13 -5.35
C LYS A 118 -0.45 -5.13 -5.57
N LEU A 119 0.06 -5.94 -6.50
CA LEU A 119 1.48 -5.97 -6.85
C LEU A 119 1.98 -4.62 -7.37
N ALA A 120 1.23 -3.99 -8.27
CA ALA A 120 1.56 -2.66 -8.80
C ALA A 120 1.62 -1.60 -7.70
N LYS A 121 0.67 -1.62 -6.75
CA LYS A 121 0.65 -0.72 -5.60
C LYS A 121 1.85 -0.94 -4.68
N GLU A 122 2.20 -2.20 -4.40
CA GLU A 122 3.38 -2.54 -3.61
C GLU A 122 4.68 -2.06 -4.28
N LEU A 123 4.81 -2.21 -5.60
CA LEU A 123 5.93 -1.68 -6.38
C LEU A 123 6.00 -0.15 -6.33
N VAL A 124 4.86 0.54 -6.50
CA VAL A 124 4.77 2.00 -6.39
C VAL A 124 5.21 2.47 -5.00
N ASP A 125 4.73 1.83 -3.95
CA ASP A 125 5.08 2.17 -2.58
C ASP A 125 6.57 1.91 -2.33
N LYS A 126 7.09 0.75 -2.74
CA LYS A 126 8.51 0.40 -2.63
C LYS A 126 9.39 1.42 -3.35
N TRP A 127 9.03 1.81 -4.57
CA TRP A 127 9.89 2.66 -5.40
C TRP A 127 9.78 4.14 -5.10
N SER A 128 8.60 4.62 -4.70
CA SER A 128 8.39 6.04 -4.40
C SER A 128 9.02 6.45 -3.06
N ARG A 129 9.24 5.52 -2.13
CA ARG A 129 9.77 5.83 -0.79
C ARG A 129 11.17 6.47 -0.80
N PRO A 130 12.21 5.89 -1.41
CA PRO A 130 13.55 6.51 -1.42
C PRO A 130 13.59 7.78 -2.26
N ILE A 131 12.70 7.89 -3.26
CA ILE A 131 12.63 9.05 -4.16
C ILE A 131 12.04 10.27 -3.44
N PHE A 132 10.99 10.07 -2.64
CA PHE A 132 10.28 11.15 -1.93
C PHE A 132 10.57 11.22 -0.43
N ASN A 133 11.59 10.48 0.06
CA ASN A 133 11.91 10.34 1.48
C ASN A 133 10.70 9.95 2.36
N LYS A 134 9.82 9.07 1.87
CA LYS A 134 8.63 8.62 2.61
C LYS A 134 9.00 7.50 3.59
N SER A 135 8.73 7.71 4.87
CA SER A 135 9.05 6.76 5.94
C SER A 135 8.19 5.47 5.90
N THR A 136 8.78 4.36 6.33
CA THR A 136 8.11 3.07 6.58
C THR A 136 7.59 2.93 8.01
N ARG A 137 7.87 3.90 8.89
CA ARG A 137 7.40 3.88 10.27
C ARG A 137 5.90 4.16 10.31
N PHE A 138 5.17 3.31 11.03
CA PHE A 138 3.73 3.47 11.26
C PHE A 138 3.36 4.81 11.95
N GLU A 139 4.32 5.39 12.67
CA GLU A 139 4.21 6.70 13.32
C GLU A 139 4.14 7.83 12.27
N ASP A 140 4.99 7.79 11.25
CA ASP A 140 5.07 8.83 10.21
C ASP A 140 3.92 8.74 9.20
N MET A 141 3.39 7.53 8.97
CA MET A 141 2.22 7.33 8.10
C MET A 141 0.94 7.94 8.67
N ARG A 142 0.77 7.96 10.00
CA ARG A 142 -0.41 8.57 10.65
C ARG A 142 -0.47 10.08 10.49
N ASN A 143 0.68 10.74 10.38
CA ASN A 143 0.74 12.20 10.23
C ASN A 143 0.36 12.66 8.81
N ILE A 144 0.60 11.84 7.78
CA ILE A 144 0.29 12.18 6.38
C ILE A 144 -1.22 12.23 6.10
N ASP A 145 -2.02 11.41 6.79
CA ASP A 145 -3.48 11.44 6.65
C ASP A 145 -4.13 12.65 7.35
N ASP A 146 -3.41 13.34 8.26
CA ASP A 146 -3.89 14.54 8.96
C ASP A 146 -3.80 15.81 8.09
N ASP A 147 -2.91 15.82 7.07
CA ASP A 147 -2.76 16.93 6.11
C ASP A 147 -3.78 16.86 4.94
N ARG A 148 -4.55 15.78 4.82
CA ARG A 148 -5.68 15.72 3.89
C ARG A 148 -6.84 16.52 4.47
N VAL A 149 -6.92 17.80 4.10
CA VAL A 149 -8.12 18.62 4.27
C VAL A 149 -9.33 17.80 3.78
N PRO A 150 -10.30 17.46 4.65
CA PRO A 150 -11.44 16.65 4.23
C PRO A 150 -12.20 17.38 3.13
N PHE A 151 -12.24 16.80 1.93
CA PHE A 151 -13.13 17.26 0.86
C PHE A 151 -14.57 17.23 1.40
N ARG A 152 -15.14 18.40 1.67
CA ARG A 152 -16.57 18.56 1.99
C ARG A 152 -17.37 17.93 0.86
N ARG A 153 -18.09 16.84 1.13
CA ARG A 153 -19.27 16.51 0.32
C ARG A 153 -20.32 17.59 0.60
N PRO A 154 -20.87 18.28 -0.42
CA PRO A 154 -21.99 19.18 -0.20
C PRO A 154 -23.16 18.37 0.39
N PRO A 155 -23.90 18.90 1.39
CA PRO A 155 -25.04 18.20 1.94
C PRO A 155 -26.10 18.02 0.85
N VAL A 156 -26.43 16.77 0.54
CA VAL A 156 -27.55 16.42 -0.33
C VAL A 156 -28.82 16.91 0.36
N LYS A 157 -29.44 17.94 -0.22
CA LYS A 157 -30.78 18.38 0.20
C LYS A 157 -31.74 17.21 0.01
N LYS A 158 -32.23 16.63 1.11
CA LYS A 158 -33.32 15.64 1.04
C LYS A 158 -34.55 16.33 0.42
N PRO A 159 -35.18 15.76 -0.62
CA PRO A 159 -36.43 16.28 -1.11
C PRO A 159 -37.51 16.08 -0.04
N VAL A 160 -38.20 17.17 0.28
CA VAL A 160 -39.40 17.17 1.12
C VAL A 160 -40.47 16.46 0.30
N ASN A 161 -40.73 15.19 0.63
CA ASN A 161 -41.78 14.43 -0.04
C ASN A 161 -43.13 14.91 0.54
N ASN A 162 -43.85 15.72 -0.23
CA ASN A 162 -45.27 15.98 0.01
C ASN A 162 -46.00 14.64 -0.07
N GLY A 163 -46.51 14.14 1.05
CA GLY A 163 -47.33 12.94 1.11
C GLY A 163 -48.67 13.18 0.44
N THR A 164 -48.73 12.96 -0.88
CA THR A 164 -49.96 12.66 -1.61
C THR A 164 -50.44 11.27 -1.22
N GLY A 165 -51.74 11.17 -0.93
CA GLY A 165 -52.42 10.04 -0.34
C GLY A 165 -52.26 8.72 -1.09
N MET A 166 -52.27 7.64 -0.30
CA MET A 166 -52.52 6.27 -0.75
C MET A 166 -53.83 5.86 -0.07
N GLU A 167 -54.92 5.88 -0.82
CA GLU A 167 -56.24 5.46 -0.37
C GLU A 167 -56.27 3.94 -0.22
N SER A 168 -56.49 3.49 1.01
CA SER A 168 -56.93 2.13 1.29
C SER A 168 -58.44 2.06 1.05
N ARG A 169 -58.86 1.32 0.04
CA ARG A 169 -60.25 0.86 -0.13
C ARG A 169 -60.60 -0.08 1.02
N ASP A 170 -61.62 0.26 1.79
CA ASP A 170 -62.72 -0.63 2.22
C ASP A 170 -63.57 0.07 3.29
N GLY A 171 -64.90 0.06 3.13
CA GLY A 171 -65.86 0.36 4.20
C GLY A 171 -66.73 1.61 4.01
N ASP A 172 -67.79 1.44 3.22
CA ASP A 172 -69.15 1.95 3.41
C ASP A 172 -69.43 2.75 4.70
N LEU A 173 -69.93 3.99 4.56
CA LEU A 173 -71.12 4.56 5.21
C LEU A 173 -71.21 6.09 5.00
N ASP A 174 -72.18 6.45 4.16
CA ASP A 174 -73.08 7.62 4.15
C ASP A 174 -72.91 8.69 5.26
N LEU A 175 -72.73 9.96 4.87
CA LEU A 175 -73.70 11.05 5.12
C LEU A 175 -73.09 12.43 4.78
N ASP A 176 -73.81 13.12 3.90
CA ASP A 176 -73.63 14.50 3.45
C ASP A 176 -73.56 15.54 4.58
N GLU A 177 -73.14 16.75 4.17
CA GLU A 177 -73.80 18.03 4.51
C GLU A 177 -72.87 19.11 5.13
N PHE A 178 -72.43 19.99 4.23
CA PHE A 178 -72.32 21.45 4.42
C PHE A 178 -71.25 22.06 5.35
N SER A 179 -70.37 22.82 4.69
CA SER A 179 -70.32 24.30 4.73
C SER A 179 -69.09 24.99 5.33
N ARG A 180 -68.51 25.84 4.45
CA ARG A 180 -68.02 27.20 4.69
C ARG A 180 -66.76 27.37 5.54
N GLU A 181 -65.65 27.57 4.83
CA GLU A 181 -64.94 28.85 4.76
C GLU A 181 -64.89 29.69 6.05
N ARG A 182 -63.68 29.91 6.58
CA ARG A 182 -63.20 31.25 6.99
C ARG A 182 -61.71 31.27 7.41
N LYS A 183 -60.97 32.05 6.62
CA LYS A 183 -60.06 33.14 6.99
C LYS A 183 -59.05 32.96 8.14
N SER A 184 -57.81 33.26 7.74
CA SER A 184 -56.70 33.79 8.53
C SER A 184 -57.10 34.67 9.72
N GLY A 185 -56.47 34.38 10.86
CA GLY A 185 -56.42 35.26 12.01
C GLY A 185 -55.09 35.06 12.73
N GLN A 186 -54.27 36.12 12.78
CA GLN A 186 -53.05 36.21 13.59
C GLN A 186 -53.36 35.81 15.04
N SER A 187 -52.52 34.97 15.64
CA SER A 187 -52.53 34.77 17.09
C SER A 187 -51.11 34.77 17.62
N SER A 188 -50.75 35.91 18.19
CA SER A 188 -50.00 36.12 19.42
C SER A 188 -49.07 34.99 19.90
N SER A 189 -47.79 35.35 19.99
CA SER A 189 -46.74 34.76 20.82
C SER A 189 -47.28 33.98 22.04
N ARG A 190 -47.46 32.67 21.87
CA ARG A 190 -47.57 31.73 22.97
C ARG A 190 -46.18 31.14 23.20
N GLN A 191 -45.57 31.48 24.33
CA GLN A 191 -44.34 30.81 24.80
C GLN A 191 -44.70 29.36 25.14
N HIS A 192 -44.57 28.49 24.14
CA HIS A 192 -44.59 27.05 24.37
C HIS A 192 -43.17 26.59 24.68
N ALA A 193 -43.02 25.66 25.63
CA ALA A 193 -41.76 24.98 25.88
C ALA A 193 -41.35 24.23 24.60
N SER A 194 -40.24 24.63 23.99
CA SER A 194 -39.66 23.95 22.84
C SER A 194 -38.85 22.74 23.32
N ARG A 195 -39.08 21.59 22.67
CA ARG A 195 -38.32 20.37 22.92
C ARG A 195 -36.96 20.50 22.22
N PRO A 196 -35.82 20.35 22.91
CA PRO A 196 -34.53 20.44 22.25
C PRO A 196 -34.38 19.32 21.21
N GLU A 197 -33.96 19.71 20.01
CA GLU A 197 -33.66 18.79 18.92
C GLU A 197 -32.38 18.00 19.24
N ALA A 198 -32.34 16.72 18.86
CA ALA A 198 -31.16 15.89 19.07
C ALA A 198 -29.99 16.46 18.27
N THR A 199 -28.86 16.72 18.94
CA THR A 199 -27.66 17.24 18.28
C THR A 199 -27.19 16.28 17.18
N PRO A 200 -26.91 16.77 15.96
CA PRO A 200 -26.38 15.94 14.89
C PRO A 200 -25.03 15.36 15.29
N MET A 201 -24.78 14.09 14.96
CA MET A 201 -23.53 13.36 15.24
C MET A 201 -22.37 13.77 14.30
N ASP A 202 -22.42 14.99 13.75
CA ASP A 202 -21.42 15.53 12.83
C ASP A 202 -20.45 16.41 13.61
N PHE A 203 -19.53 15.79 14.33
CA PHE A 203 -18.51 16.50 15.10
C PHE A 203 -17.42 17.03 14.17
N VAL A 204 -17.33 18.36 14.04
CA VAL A 204 -16.30 19.05 13.23
C VAL A 204 -14.96 19.16 13.97
N VAL A 205 -15.00 19.15 15.30
CA VAL A 205 -13.83 19.38 16.16
C VAL A 205 -13.36 18.06 16.75
N ARG A 206 -12.17 17.61 16.33
CA ARG A 206 -11.51 16.45 16.94
C ARG A 206 -11.10 16.80 18.39
N PRO A 207 -11.42 15.94 19.38
CA PRO A 207 -10.95 16.16 20.74
C PRO A 207 -9.42 16.15 20.80
N GLN A 208 -8.85 17.10 21.54
CA GLN A 208 -7.41 17.19 21.74
C GLN A 208 -6.93 15.96 22.52
N SER A 209 -5.84 15.34 22.05
CA SER A 209 -5.19 14.26 22.78
C SER A 209 -4.65 14.79 24.11
N LYS A 210 -4.92 14.09 25.21
CA LYS A 210 -4.35 14.40 26.53
C LYS A 210 -2.91 13.88 26.69
N ILE A 211 -2.35 13.30 25.63
CA ILE A 211 -1.08 12.57 25.67
C ILE A 211 -0.08 13.32 24.80
N ASP A 212 1.01 13.74 25.42
CA ASP A 212 2.14 14.38 24.73
C ASP A 212 2.99 13.31 24.00
N PRO A 213 3.13 13.38 22.66
CA PRO A 213 3.93 12.43 21.89
C PRO A 213 5.42 12.45 22.25
N ASP A 214 5.96 13.57 22.74
CA ASP A 214 7.37 13.67 23.11
C ASP A 214 7.66 12.98 24.45
N GLU A 215 6.69 12.97 25.38
CA GLU A 215 6.78 12.24 26.64
C GLU A 215 6.79 10.72 26.41
N ILE A 216 5.93 10.20 25.51
CA ILE A 216 5.94 8.78 25.11
C ILE A 216 7.31 8.41 24.52
N ARG A 217 7.85 9.27 23.64
CA ARG A 217 9.14 9.04 22.99
C ARG A 217 10.30 9.03 23.98
N ALA A 218 10.29 9.93 24.96
CA ALA A 218 11.29 9.96 26.04
C ALA A 218 11.23 8.67 26.87
N ARG A 219 10.04 8.23 27.26
CA ARG A 219 9.84 6.99 28.03
C ARG A 219 10.31 5.75 27.29
N ALA A 220 10.04 5.65 25.99
CA ALA A 220 10.49 4.54 25.16
C ALA A 220 12.03 4.48 25.03
N LYS A 221 12.69 5.64 24.85
CA LYS A 221 14.15 5.73 24.81
C LYS A 221 14.79 5.31 26.13
N GLN A 222 14.21 5.72 27.26
CA GLN A 222 14.69 5.37 28.59
C GLN A 222 14.59 3.86 28.85
N ALA A 223 13.48 3.22 28.47
CA ALA A 223 13.30 1.77 28.59
C ALA A 223 14.36 0.97 27.80
N ILE A 224 14.71 1.42 26.59
CA ILE A 224 15.77 0.80 25.77
C ILE A 224 17.14 0.97 26.43
N GLN A 225 17.42 2.17 26.96
CA GLN A 225 18.68 2.45 27.64
C GLN A 225 18.85 1.61 28.92
N ASP A 226 17.79 1.45 29.70
CA ASP A 226 17.78 0.63 30.91
C ASP A 226 17.96 -0.86 30.58
N GLN A 227 17.33 -1.36 29.52
CA GLN A 227 17.53 -2.74 29.07
C GLN A 227 19.00 -2.98 28.64
N ARG A 228 19.64 -1.99 28.02
CA ARG A 228 21.06 -2.05 27.64
C ARG A 228 21.98 -2.03 28.87
N ARG A 229 21.69 -1.19 29.86
CA ARG A 229 22.42 -1.14 31.14
C ARG A 229 22.32 -2.46 31.90
N MET A 230 21.11 -3.05 31.98
CA MET A 230 20.89 -4.34 32.63
C MET A 230 21.68 -5.48 31.97
N LYS A 231 21.72 -5.54 30.63
CA LYS A 231 22.53 -6.52 29.89
C LYS A 231 24.03 -6.36 30.16
N MET A 232 24.52 -5.11 30.21
CA MET A 232 25.92 -4.82 30.51
C MET A 232 26.29 -5.24 31.93
N ASN A 233 25.47 -4.90 32.93
CA ASN A 233 25.67 -5.29 34.32
C ASN A 233 25.69 -6.81 34.50
N ARG A 234 24.78 -7.54 33.83
CA ARG A 234 24.76 -9.01 33.83
C ARG A 234 26.05 -9.60 33.25
N LYS A 235 26.57 -9.02 32.16
CA LYS A 235 27.84 -9.46 31.55
C LYS A 235 29.04 -9.18 32.46
N LEU A 236 29.03 -8.04 33.16
CA LEU A 236 30.08 -7.70 34.13
C LEU A 236 30.09 -8.65 35.33
N GLN A 237 28.92 -9.06 35.84
CA GLN A 237 28.80 -10.05 36.92
C GLN A 237 29.33 -11.43 36.49
N GLN A 238 29.08 -11.85 35.24
CA GLN A 238 29.61 -13.10 34.70
C GLN A 238 31.14 -13.08 34.56
N LEU A 239 31.73 -11.93 34.25
CA LEU A 239 33.19 -11.76 34.17
C LEU A 239 33.86 -11.70 35.55
N LYS A 240 33.15 -11.18 36.56
CA LYS A 240 33.63 -11.14 37.96
C LYS A 240 33.48 -12.48 38.69
N ALA A 241 32.72 -13.44 38.15
CA ALA A 241 32.63 -14.77 38.72
C ALA A 241 33.98 -15.49 38.58
N PRO A 242 34.61 -15.96 39.67
CA PRO A 242 35.90 -16.62 39.60
C PRO A 242 35.75 -17.92 38.82
N LYS A 243 36.37 -18.00 37.64
CA LYS A 243 36.53 -19.25 36.89
C LYS A 243 37.42 -20.17 37.71
N LYS A 244 36.84 -21.06 38.53
CA LYS A 244 37.57 -22.18 39.14
C LYS A 244 38.07 -23.08 38.01
N LYS A 245 39.25 -22.77 37.45
CA LYS A 245 40.01 -23.74 36.67
C LYS A 245 40.39 -24.85 37.64
N GLN A 246 39.86 -26.05 37.45
CA GLN A 246 40.41 -27.23 38.12
C GLN A 246 41.78 -27.50 37.51
N LEU A 247 42.82 -26.91 38.10
CA LEU A 247 44.22 -27.24 37.82
C LEU A 247 44.60 -28.51 38.59
N GLN A 248 43.84 -29.60 38.42
CA GLN A 248 44.28 -30.90 38.90
C GLN A 248 45.12 -31.56 37.82
N ALA A 249 46.38 -31.85 38.15
CA ALA A 249 47.26 -32.63 37.29
C ALA A 249 46.69 -34.04 37.13
N THR A 250 46.38 -34.43 35.89
CA THR A 250 45.97 -35.79 35.55
C THR A 250 47.16 -36.72 35.82
N LYS A 251 47.00 -37.70 36.71
CA LYS A 251 48.03 -38.72 36.99
C LYS A 251 48.23 -39.57 35.72
N LEU A 252 49.46 -39.59 35.19
CA LEU A 252 49.82 -40.43 34.04
C LEU A 252 49.69 -41.92 34.39
N SER A 253 49.03 -42.68 33.51
CA SER A 253 48.87 -44.13 33.64
C SER A 253 50.16 -44.87 33.29
N VAL A 254 50.62 -45.73 34.18
CA VAL A 254 51.89 -46.50 34.04
C VAL A 254 51.77 -47.62 32.98
N GLU A 255 50.55 -48.02 32.62
CA GLU A 255 50.28 -49.09 31.64
C GLU A 255 50.17 -48.59 30.18
N GLY A 256 50.42 -47.31 29.91
CA GLY A 256 50.42 -46.75 28.55
C GLY A 256 49.05 -46.62 27.87
N ARG A 257 47.95 -46.92 28.57
CA ARG A 257 46.59 -46.75 28.03
C ARG A 257 46.20 -45.27 27.99
N GLY A 258 46.03 -44.74 26.78
CA GLY A 258 45.66 -43.34 26.53
C GLY A 258 46.79 -42.45 26.00
N MET A 259 47.96 -43.00 25.71
CA MET A 259 49.00 -42.25 24.99
C MET A 259 48.55 -42.03 23.54
N VAL A 260 48.43 -40.76 23.15
CA VAL A 260 48.18 -40.34 21.77
C VAL A 260 49.38 -40.79 20.92
N LYS A 261 49.17 -41.80 20.09
CA LYS A 261 50.14 -42.21 19.08
C LYS A 261 50.04 -41.24 17.91
N TYR A 262 51.13 -40.53 17.63
CA TYR A 262 51.26 -39.77 16.39
C TYR A 262 51.58 -40.74 15.26
N LEU A 263 50.64 -40.86 14.32
CA LEU A 263 50.85 -41.29 12.93
C LEU A 263 50.09 -40.30 12.05
#